data_AF-A0A9E0W6W7-F1
#
_entry.id   AF-A0A9E0W6W7-F1
#
_cell.length_a   1.000
_cell.length_b   1.000
_cell.length_c   1.000
_cell.angle_alpha   90.00
_cell.angle_beta   90.00
_cell.angle_gamma   90.00
#
_symmetry.space_group_name_H-M   'P 1'
#
loop_
_entity.id
_entity.type
_entity.pdbx_description
1 polymer ?
#
loop_
_entity_poly.entity_id
_entity_poly.type
_entity_poly.pdbx_seq_one_letter_code
_entity_poly.pdbx_strand_id
1 'polypeptide(L)' 'TENQSTYIPIGQVHSLENPGVIDLELIEVQSGSYLGEDDIVRYEDRYGRK' A
#
# COMPACT_ATOMS: atom_id res chain seq x y z
N THR A 1 -2.69 18.88 -3.43
CA THR A 1 -3.81 18.57 -4.35
C THR A 1 -4.53 17.37 -3.78
N GLU A 2 -5.86 17.40 -3.80
CA GLU A 2 -6.69 16.33 -3.25
C GLU A 2 -6.98 15.26 -4.31
N ASN A 3 -7.46 14.09 -3.90
CA ASN A 3 -7.94 13.00 -4.78
C ASN A 3 -6.91 12.49 -5.81
N GLN A 4 -5.65 12.32 -5.38
CA GLN A 4 -4.63 11.69 -6.22
C GLN A 4 -4.77 10.17 -6.20
N SER A 5 -4.47 9.53 -7.32
CA SER A 5 -4.43 8.08 -7.45
C SER A 5 -3.19 7.65 -8.22
N THR A 6 -2.75 6.43 -7.96
CA THR A 6 -1.69 5.78 -8.71
C THR A 6 -2.00 4.30 -8.83
N TYR A 7 -1.63 3.72 -9.97
CA TYR A 7 -1.75 2.28 -10.18
C TYR A 7 -0.43 1.61 -9.81
N ILE A 8 -0.50 0.55 -9.02
CA ILE A 8 0.65 -0.28 -8.65
C ILE A 8 0.56 -1.58 -9.46
N PRO A 9 1.46 -1.79 -10.43
CA PRO A 9 1.57 -3.04 -11.17
C PRO A 9 1.90 -4.24 -10.27
N ILE A 10 1.50 -5.43 -10.72
CA ILE A 10 1.86 -6.69 -10.08
C ILE A 10 3.39 -6.81 -9.92
N GLY A 11 3.84 -7.23 -8.73
CA GLY A 11 5.25 -7.41 -8.40
C GLY A 11 6.04 -6.11 -8.19
N GLN A 12 5.43 -4.93 -8.36
CA GLN A 12 6.12 -3.67 -8.07
C GLN A 12 6.29 -3.48 -6.56
N VAL A 13 7.54 -3.42 -6.11
CA VAL A 13 7.87 -3.05 -4.73
C VAL A 13 7.47 -1.58 -4.50
N HIS A 14 6.70 -1.34 -3.44
CA HIS A 14 6.22 -0.01 -3.10
C HIS A 14 6.09 0.14 -1.57
N SER A 15 6.08 1.39 -1.11
CA SER A 15 5.81 1.78 0.27
C SER A 15 5.06 3.10 0.26
N LEU A 16 4.11 3.25 1.17
CA LEU A 16 3.33 4.48 1.32
C LEU A 16 3.71 5.14 2.65
N GLU A 17 4.01 6.43 2.62
CA GLU A 17 4.22 7.26 3.79
C GLU A 17 3.38 8.53 3.69
N ASN A 18 2.93 9.06 4.84
CA ASN A 18 2.33 10.38 4.92
C ASN A 18 3.38 11.37 5.42
N PRO A 19 4.02 12.17 4.55
CA PRO A 19 4.98 13.19 4.97
C PRO A 19 4.30 14.46 5.52
N GLY A 20 2.98 14.55 5.40
CA GLY A 20 2.19 15.67 5.90
C GLY A 20 1.99 15.62 7.42
N VAL A 21 1.53 16.75 7.97
CA VAL A 21 1.14 16.88 9.39
C VAL A 21 -0.37 16.74 9.60
N ILE A 22 -1.11 16.46 8.52
CA ILE A 22 -2.55 16.23 8.52
C ILE A 22 -2.78 14.75 8.22
N ASP A 23 -3.79 14.16 8.87
CA ASP A 23 -4.16 12.76 8.65
C ASP A 23 -4.55 12.51 7.19
N LEU A 24 -4.07 11.37 6.67
CA LEU A 24 -4.31 10.94 5.30
C LEU A 24 -5.33 9.80 5.29
N GLU A 25 -6.39 9.96 4.51
CA GLU A 25 -7.33 8.88 4.21
C GLU A 25 -6.89 8.17 2.92
N LEU A 26 -6.71 6.85 2.99
CA LEU A 26 -6.30 6.02 1.85
C LEU A 26 -7.38 5.00 1.54
N ILE A 27 -7.69 4.84 0.25
CA ILE A 27 -8.53 3.75 -0.25
C ILE A 27 -7.64 2.86 -1.12
N GLU A 28 -7.47 1.61 -0.70
CA GLU A 28 -6.79 0.59 -1.50
C GLU A 28 -7.84 -0.26 -2.24
N VAL A 29 -7.66 -0.40 -3.56
CA VAL A 29 -8.50 -1.25 -4.40
C VAL A 29 -7.63 -2.34 -5.00
N GLN A 30 -7.77 -3.56 -4.50
CA GLN A 30 -7.06 -4.71 -5.03
C GLN A 30 -7.85 -5.32 -6.20
N SER A 31 -7.16 -5.58 -7.32
CA SER A 31 -7.75 -6.13 -8.54
C SER A 31 -6.97 -7.36 -8.97
N GLY A 32 -7.61 -8.53 -8.95
CA GLY A 32 -6.99 -9.79 -9.30
C GLY A 32 -7.92 -10.98 -9.09
N SER A 33 -7.50 -12.15 -9.56
CA SER A 33 -8.24 -13.41 -9.35
C SER A 33 -7.99 -14.05 -7.97
N TYR A 34 -6.94 -13.61 -7.27
CA TYR A 34 -6.54 -14.11 -5.96
C TYR A 34 -6.04 -12.94 -5.09
N LEU A 35 -6.52 -12.83 -3.86
CA LEU A 35 -6.26 -11.72 -2.93
C LEU A 35 -5.93 -12.27 -1.53
N GLY A 36 -5.03 -13.25 -1.46
CA GLY A 36 -4.59 -13.86 -0.22
C GLY A 36 -3.49 -13.05 0.47
N GLU A 37 -3.42 -13.12 1.80
CA GLU A 37 -2.32 -12.53 2.60
C GLU A 37 -0.96 -13.15 2.28
N ASP A 38 -0.95 -14.37 1.76
CA ASP A 38 0.25 -15.12 1.34
C ASP A 38 0.85 -14.62 0.01
N ASP A 39 0.10 -13.85 -0.77
CA ASP A 39 0.62 -13.16 -1.97
C ASP A 39 1.35 -11.85 -1.63
N ILE A 40 1.38 -11.45 -0.35
CA ILE A 40 2.02 -10.22 0.10
C ILE A 40 3.43 -10.52 0.62
N VAL A 41 4.43 -10.16 -0.18
CA VAL A 41 5.84 -10.19 0.24
C VAL A 41 6.21 -8.90 0.98
N ARG A 42 6.48 -9.00 2.28
CA ARG A 42 6.89 -7.88 3.14
C ARG A 42 8.41 -7.82 3.24
N TYR A 43 9.02 -6.76 2.70
CA TYR A 43 10.49 -6.61 2.65
C TYR A 43 11.08 -6.02 3.93
N GLU A 44 10.42 -5.02 4.52
CA GLU A 44 10.83 -4.37 5.76
C GLU A 44 9.62 -4.19 6.67
N ASP A 45 9.70 -4.66 7.92
CA ASP A 45 8.74 -4.34 8.96
C ASP A 45 9.31 -3.28 9.90
N ARG A 46 9.24 -2.02 9.46
CA ARG A 46 9.64 -0.87 10.30
C ARG A 46 8.66 -0.56 11.42
N TYR A 47 7.49 -1.20 11.42
CA TYR A 47 6.39 -0.89 12.34
C TYR A 47 6.11 -2.00 13.37
N GLY A 48 6.87 -3.10 13.34
CA GLY A 48 6.85 -4.16 14.36
C GLY A 48 5.53 -4.91 14.44
N ARG A 49 4.81 -5.07 13.32
CA ARG A 49 3.49 -5.72 13.28
C ARG A 49 3.69 -7.23 13.17
N LYS A 50 3.73 -7.91 14.31
CA LYS A 50 3.56 -9.37 14.40
C LYS A 50 2.10 -9.75 14.55
#